data_AF-A0A1X0IQ97-F1
#
_entry.id   AF-A0A1X0IQ97-F1
#
_cell.length_a   1.000
_cell.length_b   1.000
_cell.length_c   1.000
_cell.angle_alpha   90.00
_cell.angle_beta   90.00
_cell.angle_gamma   90.00
#
_symmetry.space_group_name_H-M   'P 1'
#
loop_
_entity.id
_entity.type
_entity.pdbx_description
1 polymer ?
#
loop_
_entity_poly.entity_id
_entity_poly.type
_entity_poly.pdbx_seq_one_letter_code
_entity_poly.pdbx_strand_id
1 'polypeptide(L)'
;MTTPTDCLPVTALIDGNHPGWASKAPPVSAVSRRYDEACRLGIVEPTDDPVRAVADTVDAQAALVREALEALGDEHALAALEAVLDLSLLERQLIEDSARRRTLALLRVQEGLSKLRGIDEVAKIVDRAPRELVESCGFDRAVLFRVHEGKMVMESAYFGDDVEGAEKMVAFAQSVAPPLDHMLLETQMIRRHAPEIVRDARNDPRVNRPIIDFSLTHSYVAAPVMPTGRVIGFLHADRLYSGRTVDEIDRDTVWAFAEGFGYAFERTVLMERMRRQHADVRNALATAEQAAQALQDADLELRKVEPAERSTASRRLAEVESRVHEMLTRREAEVLRLMADGRTNQQIADELVITPGTVKSHVKRVLRKLHASNRAEAASIYARLAARPDPA
;
A
#
# COMPACT_ATOMS: atom_id res chain seq x y z
N MET A 1 -14.63 35.98 -32.49
CA MET A 1 -13.33 35.81 -33.17
C MET A 1 -12.25 36.30 -32.23
N THR A 2 -11.61 35.39 -31.52
CA THR A 2 -10.43 35.67 -30.69
C THR A 2 -9.34 34.72 -31.20
N THR A 3 -8.30 35.31 -31.75
CA THR A 3 -7.16 34.64 -32.36
C THR A 3 -6.31 33.92 -31.31
N PRO A 4 -5.81 32.71 -31.58
CA PRO A 4 -4.71 32.13 -30.85
C PRO A 4 -3.40 32.67 -31.44
N THR A 5 -2.39 32.91 -30.61
CA THR A 5 -0.93 32.75 -30.85
C THR A 5 -0.19 33.77 -29.98
N ASP A 6 0.32 33.31 -28.85
CA ASP A 6 1.55 33.85 -28.25
C ASP A 6 2.26 32.66 -27.61
N CYS A 7 2.88 31.82 -28.45
CA CYS A 7 3.91 30.91 -27.98
C CYS A 7 5.13 31.77 -27.62
N LEU A 8 5.44 31.85 -26.33
CA LEU A 8 6.64 32.52 -25.83
C LEU A 8 7.89 31.91 -26.49
N PRO A 9 8.88 32.73 -26.88
CA PRO A 9 10.12 32.22 -27.45
C PRO A 9 10.88 31.41 -26.41
N VAL A 10 11.49 30.30 -26.86
CA VAL A 10 12.26 29.34 -26.04
C VAL A 10 13.40 30.00 -25.25
N THR A 11 13.86 31.18 -25.67
CA THR A 11 14.88 31.97 -24.96
C THR A 11 14.43 32.52 -23.62
N ALA A 12 13.12 32.67 -23.36
CA ALA A 12 12.61 33.10 -22.06
C ALA A 12 12.83 32.08 -20.92
N LEU A 13 13.21 30.84 -21.25
CA LEU A 13 13.54 29.79 -20.26
C LEU A 13 14.97 29.86 -19.72
N ILE A 14 15.87 30.62 -20.37
CA ILE A 14 17.30 30.62 -20.03
C ILE A 14 17.62 31.66 -18.93
N ASP A 15 16.89 32.78 -18.89
CA ASP A 15 17.22 33.92 -18.02
C ASP A 15 16.55 33.89 -16.63
N GLY A 16 16.01 32.74 -16.21
CA GLY A 16 15.46 32.56 -14.86
C GLY A 16 14.23 33.42 -14.53
N ASN A 17 13.65 34.12 -15.52
CA ASN A 17 12.53 35.03 -15.32
C ASN A 17 11.17 34.32 -15.54
N HIS A 18 11.00 33.15 -14.91
CA HIS A 18 9.72 32.42 -14.93
C HIS A 18 8.76 33.02 -13.88
N PRO A 19 7.54 33.42 -14.26
CA PRO A 19 6.56 33.91 -13.31
C PRO A 19 6.00 32.74 -12.49
N GLY A 20 6.29 32.67 -11.19
CA GLY A 20 5.30 32.16 -10.23
C GLY A 20 5.51 30.80 -9.55
N TRP A 21 6.60 30.07 -9.78
CA TRP A 21 7.01 28.99 -8.87
C TRP A 21 8.42 29.28 -8.40
N ALA A 22 8.57 29.73 -7.16
CA ALA A 22 9.86 29.88 -6.50
C ALA A 22 10.44 28.49 -6.19
N SER A 23 10.78 27.73 -7.24
CA SER A 23 11.67 26.59 -7.12
C SER A 23 13.03 27.16 -6.78
N LYS A 24 13.39 27.15 -5.49
CA LYS A 24 14.79 27.35 -5.11
C LYS A 24 15.61 26.38 -5.95
N ALA A 25 16.59 26.90 -6.69
CA ALA A 25 17.54 26.04 -7.38
C ALA A 25 18.07 25.01 -6.37
N PRO A 26 18.19 23.73 -6.78
CA PRO A 26 18.72 22.70 -5.88
C PRO A 26 20.07 23.19 -5.36
N PRO A 27 20.35 23.00 -4.05
CA PRO A 27 21.60 23.46 -3.48
C PRO A 27 22.77 22.85 -4.25
N VAL A 28 23.69 23.70 -4.70
CA VAL A 28 24.92 23.27 -5.38
C VAL A 28 25.64 22.25 -4.49
N SER A 29 26.06 21.12 -5.06
CA SER A 29 26.73 20.07 -4.29
C SER A 29 28.08 20.56 -3.76
N ALA A 30 28.57 19.96 -2.67
CA ALA A 30 29.91 20.27 -2.17
C ALA A 30 31.01 19.97 -3.21
N VAL A 31 30.81 18.94 -4.03
CA VAL A 31 31.72 18.57 -5.13
C VAL A 31 31.75 19.64 -6.20
N SER A 32 30.59 20.14 -6.62
CA SER A 32 30.51 21.21 -7.63
C SER A 32 31.22 22.48 -7.15
N ARG A 33 31.03 22.88 -5.87
CA ARG A 33 31.79 24.02 -5.29
C ARG A 33 33.31 23.81 -5.31
N ARG A 34 33.76 22.59 -5.01
CA ARG A 34 35.19 22.25 -5.00
C ARG A 34 35.77 22.26 -6.42
N TYR A 35 35.02 21.79 -7.41
CA TYR A 35 35.41 21.89 -8.82
C TYR A 35 35.51 23.34 -9.29
N ASP A 36 34.51 24.18 -8.97
CA ASP A 36 34.52 25.61 -9.31
C ASP A 36 35.70 26.34 -8.66
N GLU A 37 36.09 25.95 -7.44
CA GLU A 37 37.29 26.45 -6.77
C GLU A 37 38.59 26.02 -7.47
N ALA A 38 38.71 24.74 -7.85
CA ALA A 38 39.86 24.25 -8.61
C ALA A 38 40.00 24.96 -9.97
N CYS A 39 38.88 25.23 -10.65
CA CYS A 39 38.86 26.00 -11.90
C CYS A 39 39.32 27.46 -11.67
N ARG A 40 38.82 28.12 -10.61
CA ARG A 40 39.25 29.48 -10.26
C ARG A 40 40.73 29.59 -9.92
N LEU A 41 41.31 28.54 -9.34
CA LEU A 41 42.74 28.45 -9.03
C LEU A 41 43.59 28.06 -10.25
N GLY A 42 42.98 27.78 -11.41
CA GLY A 42 43.68 27.34 -12.62
C GLY A 42 44.29 25.95 -12.52
N ILE A 43 43.81 25.14 -11.57
CA ILE A 43 44.29 23.75 -11.38
C ILE A 43 43.67 22.83 -12.43
N VAL A 44 42.40 23.05 -12.76
CA VAL A 44 41.64 22.28 -13.75
C VAL A 44 41.03 23.27 -14.74
N GLU A 45 41.05 22.95 -16.03
CA GLU A 45 40.36 23.77 -17.04
C GLU A 45 38.84 23.52 -16.98
N PRO A 46 38.01 24.58 -17.00
CA PRO A 46 36.56 24.42 -16.96
C PRO A 46 36.04 23.83 -18.27
N THR A 47 35.31 22.71 -18.17
CA THR A 47 34.67 22.04 -19.31
C THR A 47 33.25 21.57 -18.99
N ASP A 48 32.52 21.17 -20.03
CA ASP A 48 31.20 20.51 -19.92
C ASP A 48 31.29 19.07 -19.37
N ASP A 49 32.50 18.49 -19.30
CA ASP A 49 32.78 17.18 -18.70
C ASP A 49 33.78 17.33 -17.53
N PRO A 50 33.31 17.77 -16.36
CA PRO A 50 34.16 18.03 -15.21
C PRO A 50 34.88 16.77 -14.71
N VAL A 51 34.30 15.59 -14.91
CA VAL A 51 34.90 14.32 -14.49
C VAL A 51 36.13 14.03 -15.33
N ARG A 52 36.02 14.17 -16.66
CA ARG A 52 37.15 13.98 -17.57
C ARG A 52 38.24 15.03 -17.35
N ALA A 53 37.89 16.30 -17.20
CA ALA A 53 38.87 17.36 -16.97
C ALA A 53 39.71 17.13 -15.69
N VAL A 54 39.07 16.68 -14.61
CA VAL A 54 39.77 16.32 -13.38
C VAL A 54 40.65 15.08 -13.58
N ALA A 55 40.17 14.06 -14.28
CA ALA A 55 40.95 12.85 -14.56
C ALA A 55 42.22 13.15 -15.37
N ASP A 56 42.09 13.92 -16.46
CA ASP A 56 43.23 14.33 -17.30
C ASP A 56 44.26 15.15 -16.49
N THR A 57 43.78 15.99 -15.56
CA THR A 57 44.66 16.75 -14.65
C THR A 57 45.40 15.84 -13.66
N VAL A 58 44.72 14.83 -13.10
CA VAL A 58 45.34 13.85 -12.20
C VAL A 58 46.44 13.07 -12.93
N ASP A 59 46.17 12.62 -14.16
CA ASP A 59 47.15 11.89 -14.97
C ASP A 59 48.38 12.74 -15.29
N ALA A 60 48.19 14.02 -15.62
CA ALA A 60 49.28 14.95 -15.87
C ALA A 60 50.15 15.17 -14.61
N GLN A 61 49.55 15.35 -13.44
CA GLN A 61 50.30 15.51 -12.18
C GLN A 61 51.01 14.21 -11.78
N ALA A 62 50.37 13.05 -11.97
CA ALA A 62 50.96 11.75 -11.70
C ALA A 62 52.20 11.51 -12.57
N ALA A 63 52.18 11.93 -13.84
CA ALA A 63 53.33 11.84 -14.74
C ALA A 63 54.52 12.69 -14.23
N LEU A 64 54.28 13.92 -13.78
CA LEU A 64 55.34 14.78 -13.21
C LEU A 64 55.97 14.15 -11.95
N VAL A 65 55.15 13.59 -11.05
CA VAL A 65 55.66 12.90 -9.84
C VAL A 65 56.46 11.66 -10.24
N ARG A 66 55.98 10.88 -11.20
CA ARG A 66 56.68 9.70 -11.71
C ARG A 66 58.05 10.06 -12.28
N GLU A 67 58.13 11.05 -13.17
CA GLU A 67 59.40 11.52 -13.75
C GLU A 67 60.40 11.95 -12.66
N ALA A 68 59.92 12.65 -11.63
CA ALA A 68 60.76 13.07 -10.51
C ALA A 68 61.30 11.89 -9.68
N LEU A 69 60.46 10.87 -9.43
CA LEU A 69 60.87 9.66 -8.70
C LEU A 69 61.82 8.79 -9.51
N GLU A 70 61.60 8.68 -10.83
CA GLU A 70 62.51 7.98 -11.76
C GLU A 70 63.90 8.64 -11.77
N ALA A 71 63.95 9.98 -11.82
CA ALA A 71 65.21 10.72 -11.76
C ALA A 71 65.98 10.50 -10.44
N LEU A 72 65.28 10.21 -9.34
CA LEU A 72 65.87 9.89 -8.04
C LEU A 72 66.27 8.40 -7.91
N GLY A 73 65.77 7.52 -8.79
CA GLY A 73 66.01 6.08 -8.74
C GLY A 73 65.35 5.36 -7.57
N ASP A 74 64.28 5.92 -7.00
CA ASP A 74 63.55 5.32 -5.87
C ASP A 74 62.45 4.37 -6.37
N GLU A 75 62.83 3.13 -6.64
CA GLU A 75 61.92 2.09 -7.15
C GLU A 75 60.76 1.78 -6.18
N HIS A 76 60.97 1.93 -4.87
CA HIS A 76 59.93 1.65 -3.88
C HIS A 76 58.84 2.73 -3.89
N ALA A 77 59.27 4.00 -3.96
CA ALA A 77 58.34 5.12 -4.10
C ALA A 77 57.57 5.06 -5.43
N LEU A 78 58.22 4.64 -6.51
CA LEU A 78 57.58 4.48 -7.81
C LEU A 78 56.51 3.38 -7.79
N ALA A 79 56.83 2.21 -7.24
CA ALA A 79 55.86 1.12 -7.08
C ALA A 79 54.68 1.51 -6.17
N ALA A 80 54.93 2.31 -5.11
CA ALA A 80 53.88 2.83 -4.25
C ALA A 80 52.96 3.82 -4.99
N LEU A 81 53.53 4.70 -5.83
CA LEU A 81 52.75 5.62 -6.67
C LEU A 81 51.85 4.84 -7.64
N GLU A 82 52.40 3.82 -8.32
CA GLU A 82 51.63 2.97 -9.24
C GLU A 82 50.48 2.26 -8.52
N ALA A 83 50.74 1.65 -7.36
CA ALA A 83 49.70 1.01 -6.57
C ALA A 83 48.59 1.98 -6.14
N VAL A 84 48.93 3.23 -5.78
CA VAL A 84 47.93 4.25 -5.43
C VAL A 84 47.09 4.66 -6.63
N LEU A 85 47.70 4.82 -7.82
CA LEU A 85 46.96 5.15 -9.05
C LEU A 85 46.01 4.02 -9.44
N ASP A 86 46.47 2.77 -9.40
CA ASP A 86 45.65 1.60 -9.70
C ASP A 86 44.47 1.46 -8.73
N LEU A 87 44.71 1.63 -7.43
CA LEU A 87 43.66 1.59 -6.43
C LEU A 87 42.66 2.76 -6.58
N SER A 88 43.14 3.96 -6.93
CA SER A 88 42.27 5.12 -7.17
C SER A 88 41.38 4.93 -8.41
N LEU A 89 41.94 4.33 -9.47
CA LEU A 89 41.18 3.98 -10.67
C LEU A 89 40.11 2.92 -10.36
N LEU A 90 40.48 1.88 -9.61
CA LEU A 90 39.55 0.83 -9.18
C LEU A 90 38.45 1.41 -8.29
N GLU A 91 38.77 2.28 -7.34
CA GLU A 91 37.79 2.96 -6.48
C GLU A 91 36.76 3.74 -7.33
N ARG A 92 37.23 4.53 -8.31
CA ARG A 92 36.34 5.27 -9.22
C ARG A 92 35.44 4.32 -10.02
N GLN A 93 35.99 3.24 -10.57
CA GLN A 93 35.22 2.23 -11.32
C GLN A 93 34.16 1.57 -10.44
N LEU A 94 34.48 1.24 -9.18
CA LEU A 94 33.53 0.66 -8.24
C LEU A 94 32.41 1.64 -7.86
N ILE A 95 32.72 2.93 -7.72
CA ILE A 95 31.73 3.99 -7.47
C ILE A 95 30.79 4.14 -8.68
N GLU A 96 31.34 4.22 -9.89
CA GLU A 96 30.57 4.33 -11.13
C GLU A 96 29.69 3.10 -11.37
N ASP A 97 30.21 1.89 -11.15
CA ASP A 97 29.44 0.65 -11.25
C ASP A 97 28.31 0.62 -10.21
N SER A 98 28.58 0.99 -8.95
CA SER A 98 27.57 1.07 -7.90
C SER A 98 26.45 2.06 -8.24
N ALA A 99 26.78 3.24 -8.75
CA ALA A 99 25.80 4.23 -9.19
C ALA A 99 24.95 3.72 -10.37
N ARG A 100 25.58 3.04 -11.32
CA ARG A 100 24.89 2.39 -12.45
C ARG A 100 23.95 1.29 -11.99
N ARG A 101 24.40 0.41 -11.09
CA ARG A 101 23.59 -0.67 -10.50
C ARG A 101 22.39 -0.13 -9.75
N ARG A 102 22.54 0.94 -8.94
CA ARG A 102 21.43 1.63 -8.27
C ARG A 102 20.39 2.16 -9.26
N THR A 103 20.85 2.82 -10.33
CA THR A 103 19.97 3.37 -11.36
C THR A 103 19.17 2.27 -12.06
N LEU A 104 19.84 1.20 -12.47
CA LEU A 104 19.19 0.04 -13.10
C LEU A 104 18.21 -0.66 -12.14
N ALA A 105 18.57 -0.78 -10.86
CA ALA A 105 17.70 -1.37 -9.85
C ALA A 105 16.39 -0.57 -9.68
N LEU A 106 16.46 0.77 -9.63
CA LEU A 106 15.27 1.61 -9.55
C LEU A 106 14.36 1.48 -10.79
N LEU A 107 14.95 1.42 -11.99
CA LEU A 107 14.19 1.21 -13.23
C LEU A 107 13.45 -0.14 -13.22
N ARG A 108 14.12 -1.20 -12.74
CA ARG A 108 13.51 -2.53 -12.58
C ARG A 108 12.37 -2.54 -11.57
N VAL A 109 12.51 -1.83 -10.44
CA VAL A 109 11.44 -1.65 -9.46
C VAL A 109 10.24 -0.96 -10.11
N GLN A 110 10.45 0.13 -10.86
CA GLN A 110 9.38 0.82 -11.58
C GLN A 110 8.68 -0.09 -12.59
N GLU A 111 9.45 -0.90 -13.33
CA GLU A 111 8.91 -1.89 -14.26
C GLU A 111 8.03 -2.92 -13.54
N GLY A 112 8.54 -3.56 -12.48
CA GLY A 112 7.79 -4.56 -11.70
C GLY A 112 6.50 -3.97 -11.10
N LEU A 113 6.57 -2.78 -10.50
CA LEU A 113 5.40 -2.11 -9.94
C LEU A 113 4.37 -1.71 -11.01
N SER A 114 4.81 -1.41 -12.25
CA SER A 114 3.90 -1.11 -13.35
C SER A 114 3.02 -2.31 -13.71
N LYS A 115 3.58 -3.53 -13.64
CA LYS A 115 2.87 -4.79 -13.92
C LYS A 115 1.81 -5.10 -12.84
N LEU A 116 2.00 -4.62 -11.61
CA LEU A 116 1.02 -4.73 -10.54
C LEU A 116 -0.13 -3.70 -10.65
N ARG A 117 0.02 -2.65 -11.48
CA ARG A 117 -0.95 -1.54 -11.54
C ARG A 117 -2.33 -1.96 -12.03
N GLY A 118 -2.39 -2.92 -12.95
CA GLY A 118 -3.63 -3.38 -13.58
C GLY A 118 -4.37 -4.46 -12.79
N ILE A 119 -3.80 -4.96 -11.68
CA ILE A 119 -4.38 -6.07 -10.93
C ILE A 119 -5.42 -5.54 -9.95
N ASP A 120 -6.60 -6.12 -10.02
CA ASP A 120 -7.80 -5.61 -9.37
C ASP A 120 -8.47 -6.63 -8.44
N GLU A 121 -7.81 -7.77 -8.22
CA GLU A 121 -8.14 -8.80 -7.24
C GLU A 121 -6.98 -8.95 -6.23
N VAL A 122 -7.32 -8.99 -4.94
CA VAL A 122 -6.35 -9.07 -3.85
C VAL A 122 -5.52 -10.35 -3.91
N ALA A 123 -6.14 -11.50 -4.19
CA ALA A 123 -5.41 -12.77 -4.28
C ALA A 123 -4.33 -12.75 -5.38
N LYS A 124 -4.66 -12.17 -6.54
CA LYS A 124 -3.74 -12.08 -7.68
C LYS A 124 -2.57 -11.14 -7.41
N ILE A 125 -2.80 -9.99 -6.77
CA ILE A 125 -1.70 -9.05 -6.52
C ILE A 125 -0.74 -9.55 -5.44
N VAL A 126 -1.24 -10.31 -4.45
CA VAL A 126 -0.44 -10.99 -3.42
C VAL A 126 0.44 -12.08 -4.03
N ASP A 127 -0.10 -12.87 -4.96
CA ASP A 127 0.68 -13.89 -5.70
C ASP A 127 1.71 -13.27 -6.65
N ARG A 128 1.33 -12.19 -7.36
CA ARG A 128 2.18 -11.55 -8.36
C ARG A 128 3.35 -10.79 -7.75
N ALA A 129 3.23 -10.26 -6.54
CA ALA A 129 4.26 -9.42 -5.93
C ALA A 129 5.65 -10.10 -5.77
N PRO A 130 5.77 -11.28 -5.15
CA PRO A 130 7.05 -12.00 -5.09
C PRO A 130 7.60 -12.33 -6.48
N ARG A 131 6.72 -12.67 -7.42
CA ARG A 131 7.12 -12.94 -8.80
C ARG A 131 7.78 -11.75 -9.46
N GLU A 132 7.24 -10.54 -9.31
CA GLU A 132 7.85 -9.35 -9.91
C GLU A 132 9.17 -8.95 -9.24
N LEU A 133 9.36 -9.23 -7.95
CA LEU A 133 10.68 -9.10 -7.33
C LEU A 133 11.73 -10.02 -7.99
N VAL A 134 11.35 -11.24 -8.32
CA VAL A 134 12.25 -12.20 -8.98
C VAL A 134 12.44 -11.82 -10.45
N GLU A 135 11.35 -11.79 -11.23
CA GLU A 135 11.38 -11.61 -12.68
C GLU A 135 11.85 -10.22 -13.11
N SER A 136 11.37 -9.16 -12.44
CA SER A 136 11.69 -7.78 -12.83
C SER A 136 12.91 -7.24 -12.06
N CYS A 137 13.00 -7.47 -10.74
CA CYS A 137 14.08 -6.93 -9.92
C CYS A 137 15.34 -7.82 -9.88
N GLY A 138 15.25 -9.06 -10.36
CA GLY A 138 16.39 -9.96 -10.55
C GLY A 138 16.86 -10.62 -9.26
N PHE A 139 15.96 -10.86 -8.30
CA PHE A 139 16.19 -11.78 -7.19
C PHE A 139 15.99 -13.23 -7.65
N ASP A 140 16.50 -14.20 -6.89
CA ASP A 140 16.30 -15.61 -7.23
C ASP A 140 15.01 -16.15 -6.63
N ARG A 141 14.71 -15.69 -5.42
CA ARG A 141 13.52 -16.08 -4.66
C ARG A 141 12.96 -14.88 -3.92
N ALA A 142 11.64 -14.82 -3.81
CA ALA A 142 10.97 -13.87 -2.96
C ALA A 142 9.77 -14.51 -2.26
N VAL A 143 9.44 -14.01 -1.07
CA VAL A 143 8.27 -14.43 -0.28
C VAL A 143 7.59 -13.22 0.33
N LEU A 144 6.27 -13.31 0.47
CA LEU A 144 5.44 -12.29 1.11
C LEU A 144 4.81 -12.89 2.37
N PHE A 145 5.07 -12.24 3.50
CA PHE A 145 4.41 -12.51 4.77
C PHE A 145 3.35 -11.45 5.05
N ARG A 146 2.20 -11.87 5.55
CA ARG A 146 1.19 -11.01 6.15
C ARG A 146 1.28 -11.09 7.67
N VAL A 147 1.09 -9.96 8.34
CA VAL A 147 0.93 -9.90 9.78
C VAL A 147 -0.55 -10.08 10.13
N HIS A 148 -0.87 -11.14 10.87
CA HIS A 148 -2.22 -11.41 11.35
C HIS A 148 -2.19 -11.86 12.81
N GLU A 149 -2.91 -11.14 13.68
CA GLU A 149 -2.99 -11.44 15.13
C GLU A 149 -1.62 -11.60 15.82
N GLY A 150 -0.64 -10.79 15.42
CA GLY A 150 0.71 -10.85 15.98
C GLY A 150 1.56 -12.03 15.49
N LYS A 151 1.10 -12.78 14.49
CA LYS A 151 1.85 -13.85 13.82
C LYS A 151 2.16 -13.49 12.38
N MET A 152 3.24 -14.07 11.86
CA MET A 152 3.60 -13.98 10.45
C MET A 152 3.07 -15.20 9.70
N VAL A 153 2.25 -14.94 8.69
CA VAL A 153 1.71 -15.96 7.79
C VAL A 153 2.30 -15.74 6.42
N MET A 154 3.00 -16.74 5.87
CA MET A 154 3.46 -16.67 4.48
C MET A 154 2.25 -16.83 3.56
N GLU A 155 1.95 -15.77 2.82
CA GLU A 155 0.80 -15.74 1.89
C GLU A 155 1.20 -16.25 0.50
N SER A 156 2.43 -15.95 0.08
CA SER A 156 2.92 -16.34 -1.24
C SER A 156 4.44 -16.44 -1.26
N ALA A 157 4.95 -17.30 -2.14
CA ALA A 157 6.36 -17.50 -2.42
C ALA A 157 6.54 -17.69 -3.93
N TYR A 158 7.64 -17.20 -4.47
CA TYR A 158 8.01 -17.43 -5.86
C TYR A 158 9.52 -17.64 -5.99
N PHE A 159 9.92 -18.81 -6.48
CA PHE A 159 11.30 -19.27 -6.56
C PHE A 159 11.76 -19.51 -8.01
N GLY A 160 11.29 -18.67 -8.94
CA GLY A 160 11.61 -18.84 -10.36
C GLY A 160 10.99 -20.13 -10.93
N ASP A 161 11.86 -21.02 -11.42
CA ASP A 161 11.46 -22.31 -11.99
C ASP A 161 11.14 -23.38 -10.91
N ASP A 162 11.53 -23.16 -9.66
CA ASP A 162 11.31 -24.09 -8.53
C ASP A 162 9.91 -23.91 -7.91
N VAL A 163 8.88 -24.25 -8.69
CA VAL A 163 7.48 -24.14 -8.26
C VAL A 163 7.18 -25.04 -7.05
N GLU A 164 7.67 -26.27 -7.06
CA GLU A 164 7.46 -27.24 -5.98
C GLU A 164 8.14 -26.78 -4.68
N GLY A 165 9.35 -26.22 -4.75
CA GLY A 165 10.03 -25.63 -3.60
C GLY A 165 9.26 -24.45 -3.01
N ALA A 166 8.67 -23.59 -3.85
CA ALA A 166 7.85 -22.47 -3.38
C ALA A 166 6.58 -22.95 -2.67
N GLU A 167 5.87 -23.96 -3.21
CA GLU A 167 4.68 -24.54 -2.58
C GLU A 167 5.01 -25.18 -1.23
N LYS A 168 6.10 -25.97 -1.17
CA LYS A 168 6.60 -26.57 0.08
C LYS A 168 6.99 -25.52 1.10
N MET A 169 7.59 -24.41 0.68
CA MET A 169 7.93 -23.30 1.56
C MET A 169 6.70 -22.70 2.21
N VAL A 170 5.67 -22.38 1.41
CA VAL A 170 4.43 -21.80 1.92
C VAL A 170 3.79 -22.74 2.94
N ALA A 171 3.65 -24.03 2.60
CA ALA A 171 3.06 -25.02 3.49
C ALA A 171 3.85 -25.17 4.80
N PHE A 172 5.20 -25.24 4.73
CA PHE A 172 6.06 -25.33 5.90
C PHE A 172 5.93 -24.07 6.78
N ALA A 173 6.08 -22.88 6.19
CA ALA A 173 6.03 -21.62 6.93
C ALA A 173 4.66 -21.39 7.60
N GLN A 174 3.57 -21.80 6.95
CA GLN A 174 2.22 -21.77 7.53
C GLN A 174 2.05 -22.75 8.70
N SER A 175 2.72 -23.91 8.66
CA SER A 175 2.70 -24.86 9.78
C SER A 175 3.45 -24.36 11.01
N VAL A 176 4.49 -23.55 10.82
CA VAL A 176 5.29 -22.95 11.91
C VAL A 176 4.65 -21.66 12.43
N ALA A 177 4.09 -20.83 11.53
CA ALA A 177 3.42 -19.56 11.81
C ALA A 177 4.08 -18.73 12.93
N PRO A 178 5.32 -18.24 12.72
CA PRO A 178 6.10 -17.67 13.79
C PRO A 178 5.42 -16.46 14.43
N PRO A 179 5.40 -16.37 15.78
CA PRO A 179 4.94 -15.18 16.47
C PRO A 179 5.93 -14.02 16.23
N LEU A 180 5.42 -12.80 16.19
CA LEU A 180 6.24 -11.59 16.23
C LEU A 180 6.73 -11.36 17.65
N ASP A 181 7.93 -11.85 17.96
CA ASP A 181 8.60 -11.62 19.25
C ASP A 181 9.65 -10.49 19.17
N HIS A 182 10.11 -10.02 20.32
CA HIS A 182 11.03 -8.88 20.42
C HIS A 182 12.46 -9.14 19.93
N MET A 183 12.84 -10.40 19.69
CA MET A 183 14.17 -10.79 19.24
C MET A 183 14.26 -10.97 17.72
N LEU A 184 13.11 -11.08 17.03
CA LEU A 184 13.08 -11.22 15.58
C LEU A 184 13.42 -9.93 14.81
N LEU A 185 14.01 -10.14 13.63
CA LEU A 185 14.34 -9.11 12.63
C LEU A 185 13.11 -8.26 12.28
N GLU A 186 11.97 -8.90 12.08
CA GLU A 186 10.72 -8.27 11.68
C GLU A 186 10.18 -7.30 12.74
N THR A 187 10.45 -7.55 14.02
CA THR A 187 10.11 -6.61 15.10
C THR A 187 10.97 -5.35 15.05
N GLN A 188 12.23 -5.45 14.62
CA GLN A 188 13.06 -4.26 14.39
C GLN A 188 12.52 -3.44 13.22
N MET A 189 12.12 -4.10 12.13
CA MET A 189 11.49 -3.43 10.98
C MET A 189 10.17 -2.74 11.36
N ILE A 190 9.34 -3.34 12.22
CA ILE A 190 8.13 -2.68 12.75
C ILE A 190 8.48 -1.46 13.59
N ARG A 191 9.51 -1.53 14.43
CA ARG A 191 9.89 -0.40 15.30
C ARG A 191 10.53 0.75 14.54
N ARG A 192 11.37 0.43 13.56
CA ARG A 192 12.19 1.41 12.81
C ARG A 192 11.51 1.92 11.55
N HIS A 193 10.51 1.20 11.04
CA HIS A 193 9.94 1.45 9.71
C HIS A 193 11.06 1.54 8.67
N ALA A 194 11.92 0.52 8.62
CA ALA A 194 13.11 0.48 7.79
C ALA A 194 13.38 -0.95 7.28
N PRO A 195 14.04 -1.11 6.12
CA PRO A 195 14.42 -2.42 5.62
C PRO A 195 15.62 -2.95 6.40
N GLU A 196 15.83 -4.26 6.36
CA GLU A 196 16.97 -4.92 6.97
C GLU A 196 17.68 -5.84 5.98
N ILE A 197 18.97 -6.07 6.23
CA ILE A 197 19.83 -6.99 5.47
C ILE A 197 20.46 -8.00 6.42
N VAL A 198 20.41 -9.27 6.04
CA VAL A 198 21.05 -10.37 6.74
C VAL A 198 22.10 -10.98 5.82
N ARG A 199 23.37 -10.81 6.17
CA ARG A 199 24.52 -11.30 5.38
C ARG A 199 24.92 -12.73 5.70
N ASP A 200 24.62 -13.19 6.92
CA ASP A 200 24.88 -14.56 7.39
C ASP A 200 23.71 -15.06 8.24
N ALA A 201 22.70 -15.59 7.56
CA ALA A 201 21.49 -16.09 8.20
C ALA A 201 21.74 -17.31 9.09
N ARG A 202 22.84 -18.05 8.89
CA ARG A 202 23.16 -19.21 9.72
C ARG A 202 23.70 -18.83 11.09
N ASN A 203 24.20 -17.62 11.28
CA ASN A 203 24.75 -17.17 12.56
C ASN A 203 24.05 -15.94 13.13
N ASP A 204 23.06 -15.38 12.43
CA ASP A 204 22.31 -14.22 12.91
C ASP A 204 21.25 -14.65 13.95
N PRO A 205 21.31 -14.15 15.20
CA PRO A 205 20.36 -14.54 16.25
C PRO A 205 18.96 -13.93 16.06
N ARG A 206 18.78 -12.99 15.12
CA ARG A 206 17.52 -12.28 14.88
C ARG A 206 16.59 -13.03 13.92
N VAL A 207 17.02 -14.15 13.34
CA VAL A 207 16.27 -14.85 12.29
C VAL A 207 15.48 -16.03 12.86
N ASN A 208 14.41 -16.42 12.16
CA ASN A 208 13.67 -17.62 12.51
C ASN A 208 14.43 -18.88 12.05
N ARG A 209 15.03 -19.61 12.99
CA ARG A 209 15.90 -20.76 12.67
C ARG A 209 15.21 -21.87 11.86
N PRO A 210 13.99 -22.34 12.21
CA PRO A 210 13.27 -23.32 11.39
C PRO A 210 13.09 -22.90 9.92
N ILE A 211 12.76 -21.63 9.65
CA ILE A 211 12.60 -21.13 8.28
C ILE A 211 13.95 -21.07 7.56
N ILE A 212 15.02 -20.62 8.21
CA ILE A 212 16.36 -20.57 7.60
C ILE A 212 16.87 -21.97 7.26
N ASP A 213 16.72 -22.93 8.16
CA ASP A 213 17.19 -24.30 7.94
C ASP A 213 16.41 -24.99 6.80
N PHE A 214 15.10 -24.74 6.69
CA PHE A 214 14.27 -25.29 5.62
C PHE A 214 14.52 -24.61 4.27
N SER A 215 14.70 -23.28 4.26
CA SER A 215 14.93 -22.49 3.03
C SER A 215 16.33 -22.59 2.46
N LEU A 216 17.29 -23.04 3.27
CA LEU A 216 18.72 -23.07 2.96
C LEU A 216 19.30 -21.68 2.63
N THR A 217 18.60 -20.59 2.98
CA THR A 217 19.05 -19.22 2.72
C THR A 217 20.32 -18.90 3.51
N HIS A 218 21.33 -18.35 2.83
CA HIS A 218 22.57 -17.88 3.45
C HIS A 218 22.56 -16.37 3.75
N SER A 219 21.95 -15.59 2.87
CA SER A 219 21.83 -14.14 3.01
C SER A 219 20.55 -13.66 2.34
N TYR A 220 19.85 -12.71 2.92
CA TYR A 220 18.60 -12.18 2.38
C TYR A 220 18.37 -10.73 2.81
N VAL A 221 17.47 -10.06 2.10
CA VAL A 221 16.98 -8.73 2.43
C VAL A 221 15.49 -8.79 2.76
N ALA A 222 15.07 -7.87 3.60
CA ALA A 222 13.72 -7.80 4.13
C ALA A 222 13.21 -6.37 4.12
N ALA A 223 11.95 -6.16 3.73
CA ALA A 223 11.30 -4.86 3.83
C ALA A 223 9.85 -5.01 4.34
N PRO A 224 9.42 -4.17 5.29
CA PRO A 224 8.02 -4.05 5.68
C PRO A 224 7.17 -3.44 4.57
N VAL A 225 5.94 -3.93 4.43
CA VAL A 225 4.90 -3.37 3.56
C VAL A 225 4.03 -2.43 4.38
N MET A 226 4.00 -1.14 4.02
CA MET A 226 3.42 -0.06 4.85
C MET A 226 2.70 1.04 4.04
N PRO A 227 1.54 0.77 3.41
CA PRO A 227 0.82 1.80 2.65
C PRO A 227 0.46 3.05 3.47
N THR A 228 0.04 2.88 4.73
CA THR A 228 -0.40 3.98 5.61
C THR A 228 0.48 4.16 6.84
N GLY A 229 1.78 3.86 6.72
CA GLY A 229 2.75 3.97 7.84
C GLY A 229 2.59 2.91 8.94
N ARG A 230 1.69 1.94 8.77
CA ARG A 230 1.56 0.75 9.61
C ARG A 230 2.04 -0.47 8.85
N VAL A 231 2.88 -1.29 9.48
CA VAL A 231 3.29 -2.60 8.93
C VAL A 231 2.10 -3.55 8.85
N ILE A 232 1.81 -4.02 7.64
CA ILE A 232 0.79 -5.05 7.37
C ILE A 232 1.41 -6.39 6.93
N GLY A 233 2.70 -6.41 6.60
CA GLY A 233 3.41 -7.56 6.08
C GLY A 233 4.89 -7.26 5.84
N PHE A 234 5.59 -8.27 5.34
CA PHE A 234 7.01 -8.18 4.99
C PHE A 234 7.27 -8.88 3.66
N LEU A 235 8.08 -8.25 2.82
CA LEU A 235 8.69 -8.89 1.66
C LEU A 235 10.10 -9.30 2.00
N HIS A 236 10.44 -10.55 1.69
CA HIS A 236 11.79 -11.07 1.79
C HIS A 236 12.24 -11.51 0.41
N ALA A 237 13.51 -11.31 0.09
CA ALA A 237 14.10 -11.80 -1.14
C ALA A 237 15.56 -12.21 -0.93
N ASP A 238 16.01 -13.20 -1.68
CA ASP A 238 17.39 -13.68 -1.64
C ASP A 238 17.95 -13.99 -3.03
N ARG A 239 19.23 -14.38 -3.01
CA ARG A 239 20.05 -14.68 -4.18
C ARG A 239 20.65 -16.09 -4.09
N LEU A 240 19.86 -17.06 -3.59
CA LEU A 240 20.35 -18.42 -3.34
C LEU A 240 20.89 -19.09 -4.61
N TYR A 241 20.10 -19.12 -5.70
CA TYR A 241 20.44 -19.89 -6.89
C TYR A 241 21.61 -19.30 -7.69
N SER A 242 21.78 -17.99 -7.65
CA SER A 242 22.93 -17.29 -8.25
C SER A 242 24.20 -17.37 -7.40
N GLY A 243 24.11 -17.87 -6.16
CA GLY A 243 25.24 -17.99 -5.24
C GLY A 243 25.82 -16.64 -4.77
N ARG A 244 25.10 -15.54 -5.01
CA ARG A 244 25.54 -14.20 -4.62
C ARG A 244 25.05 -13.86 -3.22
N THR A 245 25.84 -13.10 -2.49
CA THR A 245 25.38 -12.46 -1.26
C THR A 245 24.59 -11.21 -1.61
N VAL A 246 23.57 -10.92 -0.80
CA VAL A 246 22.81 -9.66 -0.94
C VAL A 246 23.64 -8.47 -0.47
N ASP A 247 23.42 -7.30 -1.06
CA ASP A 247 24.05 -6.03 -0.70
C ASP A 247 23.05 -4.91 -0.36
N GLU A 248 23.56 -3.71 -0.07
CA GLU A 248 22.76 -2.52 0.25
C GLU A 248 21.82 -2.13 -0.90
N ILE A 249 22.24 -2.33 -2.16
CA ILE A 249 21.41 -2.02 -3.33
C ILE A 249 20.24 -2.99 -3.37
N ASP A 250 20.47 -4.28 -3.09
CA ASP A 250 19.39 -5.26 -2.97
C ASP A 250 18.38 -4.87 -1.88
N ARG A 251 18.86 -4.43 -0.71
CA ARG A 251 18.00 -3.96 0.39
C ARG A 251 17.14 -2.78 -0.05
N ASP A 252 17.76 -1.78 -0.66
CA ASP A 252 17.08 -0.57 -1.10
C ASP A 252 16.10 -0.86 -2.26
N THR A 253 16.40 -1.87 -3.09
CA THR A 253 15.53 -2.37 -4.16
C THR A 253 14.25 -2.99 -3.59
N VAL A 254 14.38 -3.91 -2.63
CA VAL A 254 13.21 -4.55 -1.99
C VAL A 254 12.41 -3.53 -1.20
N TRP A 255 13.07 -2.55 -0.56
CA TRP A 255 12.40 -1.46 0.13
C TRP A 255 11.55 -0.61 -0.81
N ALA A 256 12.15 -0.07 -1.88
CA ALA A 256 11.42 0.75 -2.86
C ALA A 256 10.26 -0.02 -3.50
N PHE A 257 10.47 -1.32 -3.79
CA PHE A 257 9.40 -2.18 -4.27
C PHE A 257 8.30 -2.38 -3.23
N ALA A 258 8.64 -2.64 -1.96
CA ALA A 258 7.66 -2.86 -0.89
C ALA A 258 6.80 -1.62 -0.62
N GLU A 259 7.37 -0.42 -0.70
CA GLU A 259 6.62 0.83 -0.62
C GLU A 259 5.61 0.95 -1.77
N GLY A 260 6.07 0.78 -3.01
CA GLY A 260 5.19 0.84 -4.18
C GLY A 260 4.12 -0.25 -4.20
N PHE A 261 4.47 -1.47 -3.79
CA PHE A 261 3.55 -2.59 -3.66
C PHE A 261 2.50 -2.30 -2.59
N GLY A 262 2.87 -1.72 -1.45
CA GLY A 262 1.93 -1.34 -0.39
C GLY A 262 0.79 -0.46 -0.93
N TYR A 263 1.13 0.59 -1.69
CA TYR A 263 0.12 1.45 -2.32
C TYR A 263 -0.72 0.73 -3.38
N ALA A 264 -0.09 -0.12 -4.20
CA ALA A 264 -0.82 -0.91 -5.19
C ALA A 264 -1.80 -1.88 -4.53
N PHE A 265 -1.38 -2.57 -3.46
CA PHE A 265 -2.19 -3.48 -2.67
C PHE A 265 -3.37 -2.76 -2.02
N GLU A 266 -3.14 -1.62 -1.35
CA GLU A 266 -4.22 -0.86 -0.72
C GLU A 266 -5.26 -0.39 -1.75
N ARG A 267 -4.81 0.12 -2.90
CA ARG A 267 -5.69 0.47 -4.02
C ARG A 267 -6.54 -0.72 -4.44
N THR A 268 -5.94 -1.90 -4.61
CA THR A 268 -6.65 -3.12 -5.01
C THR A 268 -7.67 -3.55 -3.96
N VAL A 269 -7.32 -3.50 -2.66
CA VAL A 269 -8.27 -3.79 -1.56
C VAL A 269 -9.47 -2.83 -1.59
N LEU A 270 -9.24 -1.54 -1.80
CA LEU A 270 -10.30 -0.53 -1.86
C LEU A 270 -11.21 -0.76 -3.07
N MET A 271 -10.64 -1.01 -4.25
CA MET A 271 -11.40 -1.27 -5.47
C MET A 271 -12.23 -2.54 -5.36
N GLU A 272 -11.68 -3.62 -4.82
CA GLU A 272 -12.41 -4.87 -4.65
C GLU A 272 -13.56 -4.72 -3.65
N ARG A 273 -13.35 -3.98 -2.54
CA ARG A 273 -14.42 -3.66 -1.58
C ARG A 273 -15.53 -2.84 -2.23
N MET A 274 -15.18 -1.81 -3.00
CA MET A 274 -16.15 -0.98 -3.72
C MET A 274 -16.97 -1.81 -4.72
N ARG A 275 -16.34 -2.74 -5.44
CA ARG A 275 -17.06 -3.66 -6.35
C ARG A 275 -18.00 -4.59 -5.63
N ARG A 276 -17.59 -5.17 -4.50
CA ARG A 276 -18.48 -6.01 -3.67
C ARG A 276 -19.67 -5.20 -3.18
N GLN A 277 -19.46 -4.00 -2.64
CA GLN A 277 -20.54 -3.12 -2.20
C GLN A 277 -21.50 -2.74 -3.35
N HIS A 278 -20.97 -2.42 -4.53
CA HIS A 278 -21.81 -2.15 -5.71
C HIS A 278 -22.61 -3.37 -6.16
N ALA A 279 -22.03 -4.57 -6.08
CA ALA A 279 -22.73 -5.82 -6.39
C ALA A 279 -23.86 -6.07 -5.38
N ASP A 280 -23.60 -5.89 -4.09
CA ASP A 280 -24.59 -6.05 -3.03
C ASP A 280 -25.77 -5.08 -3.19
N VAL A 281 -25.49 -3.80 -3.49
CA VAL A 281 -26.53 -2.78 -3.77
C VAL A 281 -27.35 -3.17 -5.00
N ARG A 282 -26.71 -3.61 -6.09
CA ARG A 282 -27.42 -4.04 -7.31
C ARG A 282 -28.31 -5.25 -7.04
N ASN A 283 -27.82 -6.23 -6.29
CA ASN A 283 -28.59 -7.42 -5.92
C ASN A 283 -29.78 -7.07 -5.04
N ALA A 284 -29.61 -6.16 -4.07
CA ALA A 284 -30.69 -5.67 -3.23
C ALA A 284 -31.77 -4.92 -4.05
N LEU A 285 -31.36 -4.06 -4.99
CA LEU A 285 -32.29 -3.37 -5.90
C LEU A 285 -33.06 -4.34 -6.79
N ALA A 286 -32.38 -5.32 -7.41
CA ALA A 286 -33.02 -6.34 -8.23
C ALA A 286 -34.04 -7.18 -7.42
N THR A 287 -33.71 -7.50 -6.17
CA THR A 287 -34.63 -8.22 -5.27
C THR A 287 -35.86 -7.37 -4.94
N ALA A 288 -35.67 -6.06 -4.71
CA ALA A 288 -36.79 -5.14 -4.46
C ALA A 288 -37.69 -4.95 -5.69
N GLU A 289 -37.09 -4.85 -6.89
CA GLU A 289 -37.83 -4.79 -8.16
C GLU A 289 -38.64 -6.06 -8.40
N GLN A 290 -38.07 -7.25 -8.16
CA GLN A 290 -38.79 -8.51 -8.27
C GLN A 290 -39.95 -8.61 -7.28
N ALA A 291 -39.76 -8.18 -6.03
CA ALA A 291 -40.81 -8.15 -5.03
C ALA A 291 -41.93 -7.16 -5.41
N ALA A 292 -41.57 -5.99 -5.95
CA ALA A 292 -42.54 -5.01 -6.43
C ALA A 292 -43.34 -5.53 -7.63
N GLN A 293 -42.68 -6.23 -8.57
CA GLN A 293 -43.34 -6.85 -9.71
C GLN A 293 -44.29 -7.97 -9.27
N ALA A 294 -43.87 -8.85 -8.35
CA ALA A 294 -44.72 -9.90 -7.81
C ALA A 294 -45.98 -9.34 -7.10
N LEU A 295 -45.85 -8.22 -6.38
CA LEU A 295 -46.98 -7.51 -5.78
C LEU A 295 -47.91 -6.91 -6.84
N GLN A 296 -47.37 -6.36 -7.93
CA GLN A 296 -48.17 -5.83 -9.05
C GLN A 296 -48.89 -6.95 -9.80
N ASP A 297 -48.22 -8.07 -10.07
CA ASP A 297 -48.80 -9.22 -10.76
C ASP A 297 -49.89 -9.87 -9.91
N ALA A 298 -49.70 -9.97 -8.58
CA ALA A 298 -50.73 -10.42 -7.65
C ALA A 298 -51.94 -9.46 -7.60
N ASP A 299 -51.73 -8.13 -7.61
CA ASP A 299 -52.83 -7.15 -7.70
C ASP A 299 -53.56 -7.23 -9.05
N LEU A 300 -52.88 -7.60 -10.14
CA LEU A 300 -53.46 -7.86 -11.46
C LEU A 300 -54.26 -9.17 -11.51
N GLU A 301 -53.82 -10.23 -10.83
CA GLU A 301 -54.57 -11.48 -10.70
C GLU A 301 -55.80 -11.32 -9.80
N LEU A 302 -55.67 -10.61 -8.68
CA LEU A 302 -56.80 -10.27 -7.80
C LEU A 302 -57.85 -9.40 -8.51
N ARG A 303 -57.42 -8.55 -9.44
CA ARG A 303 -58.29 -7.66 -10.23
C ARG A 303 -58.96 -8.36 -11.43
N LYS A 304 -58.60 -9.62 -11.74
CA LYS A 304 -59.32 -10.48 -12.70
C LYS A 304 -60.49 -11.24 -12.09
N VAL A 305 -60.73 -11.08 -10.78
CA VAL A 305 -62.00 -11.42 -10.12
C VAL A 305 -62.77 -10.11 -9.96
N GLU A 306 -64.01 -10.05 -10.47
CA GLU A 306 -64.86 -8.84 -10.49
C GLU A 306 -65.09 -8.23 -9.08
N PRO A 307 -65.42 -6.92 -9.01
CA PRO A 307 -64.91 -6.02 -7.99
C PRO A 307 -65.88 -5.79 -6.83
N ALA A 308 -65.40 -5.95 -5.60
CA ALA A 308 -65.96 -5.26 -4.45
C ALA A 308 -64.87 -5.06 -3.39
N GLU A 309 -64.73 -3.82 -2.94
CA GLU A 309 -64.04 -3.43 -1.70
C GLU A 309 -62.50 -3.45 -1.73
N ARG A 310 -61.90 -2.44 -2.36
CA ARG A 310 -60.54 -1.96 -2.01
C ARG A 310 -60.54 -1.33 -0.61
N SER A 311 -60.55 -2.24 0.36
CA SER A 311 -59.89 -2.31 1.65
C SER A 311 -59.69 -1.03 2.46
N THR A 312 -60.53 -0.92 3.48
CA THR A 312 -60.37 -0.18 4.73
C THR A 312 -59.03 -0.40 5.44
N ALA A 313 -58.28 -1.47 5.15
CA ALA A 313 -57.01 -1.77 5.81
C ALA A 313 -55.84 -0.87 5.37
N SER A 314 -55.78 -0.47 4.09
CA SER A 314 -54.73 0.44 3.60
C SER A 314 -54.90 1.86 4.14
N ARG A 315 -56.14 2.31 4.40
CA ARG A 315 -56.40 3.59 5.07
C ARG A 315 -56.01 3.56 6.55
N ARG A 316 -56.29 2.45 7.25
CA ARG A 316 -55.93 2.28 8.67
C ARG A 316 -54.42 2.31 8.91
N LEU A 317 -53.63 1.67 8.04
CA LEU A 317 -52.17 1.71 8.15
C LEU A 317 -51.61 3.14 7.96
N ALA A 318 -52.19 3.92 7.04
CA ALA A 318 -51.80 5.30 6.81
C ALA A 318 -52.16 6.23 7.99
N GLU A 319 -53.32 6.04 8.63
CA GLU A 319 -53.72 6.79 9.83
C GLU A 319 -52.83 6.48 11.05
N VAL A 320 -52.42 5.21 11.21
CA VAL A 320 -51.50 4.79 12.27
C VAL A 320 -50.12 5.41 12.09
N GLU A 321 -49.60 5.44 10.86
CA GLU A 321 -48.35 6.13 10.55
C GLU A 321 -48.46 7.63 10.84
N SER A 322 -49.57 8.28 10.50
CA SER A 322 -49.81 9.71 10.77
C SER A 322 -49.75 10.04 12.27
N ARG A 323 -50.45 9.27 13.12
CA ARG A 323 -50.50 9.50 14.57
C ARG A 323 -49.15 9.27 15.26
N VAL A 324 -48.37 8.31 14.76
CA VAL A 324 -47.00 8.06 15.26
C VAL A 324 -46.06 9.20 14.86
N HIS A 325 -46.22 9.77 13.66
CA HIS A 325 -45.43 10.90 13.17
C HIS A 325 -45.77 12.24 13.86
N GLU A 326 -46.97 12.38 14.43
CA GLU A 326 -47.34 13.56 15.23
C GLU A 326 -46.66 13.60 16.61
N MET A 327 -46.40 12.43 17.22
CA MET A 327 -45.83 12.34 18.57
C MET A 327 -44.31 12.17 18.59
N LEU A 328 -43.75 11.60 17.52
CA LEU A 328 -42.34 11.25 17.41
C LEU A 328 -41.71 11.96 16.22
N THR A 329 -40.43 12.29 16.34
CA THR A 329 -39.67 12.68 15.15
C THR A 329 -39.60 11.49 14.19
N ARG A 330 -39.44 11.76 12.88
CA ARG A 330 -39.30 10.71 11.85
C ARG A 330 -38.32 9.61 12.26
N ARG A 331 -37.18 10.00 12.82
CA ARG A 331 -36.15 9.06 13.27
C ARG A 331 -36.53 8.23 14.50
N GLU A 332 -37.31 8.81 15.41
CA GLU A 332 -37.84 8.09 16.58
C GLU A 332 -38.95 7.12 16.17
N ALA A 333 -39.77 7.46 15.17
CA ALA A 333 -40.79 6.58 14.61
C ALA A 333 -40.18 5.36 13.89
N GLU A 334 -39.13 5.58 13.10
CA GLU A 334 -38.34 4.51 12.46
C GLU A 334 -37.77 3.54 13.52
N VAL A 335 -37.15 4.08 14.57
CA VAL A 335 -36.60 3.27 15.67
C VAL A 335 -37.71 2.50 16.41
N LEU A 336 -38.87 3.11 16.66
CA LEU A 336 -40.01 2.43 17.32
C LEU A 336 -40.55 1.27 16.48
N ARG A 337 -40.65 1.44 15.15
CA ARG A 337 -41.11 0.38 14.23
C ARG A 337 -40.19 -0.83 14.30
N LEU A 338 -38.88 -0.62 14.17
CA LEU A 338 -37.89 -1.70 14.27
C LEU A 338 -37.82 -2.33 15.66
N MET A 339 -38.11 -1.56 16.72
CA MET A 339 -38.29 -2.10 18.06
C MET A 339 -39.51 -3.05 18.14
N ALA A 340 -40.62 -2.70 17.50
CA ALA A 340 -41.83 -3.53 17.45
C ALA A 340 -41.62 -4.82 16.64
N ASP A 341 -40.77 -4.76 15.61
CA ASP A 341 -40.32 -5.93 14.84
C ASP A 341 -39.30 -6.83 15.58
N GLY A 342 -38.98 -6.50 16.85
CA GLY A 342 -38.10 -7.30 17.69
C GLY A 342 -36.60 -7.15 17.42
N ARG A 343 -36.19 -6.17 16.59
CA ARG A 343 -34.77 -5.94 16.28
C ARG A 343 -33.97 -5.54 17.52
N THR A 344 -32.68 -5.87 17.57
CA THR A 344 -31.75 -5.40 18.61
C THR A 344 -31.20 -4.01 18.29
N ASN A 345 -30.60 -3.31 19.28
CA ASN A 345 -30.00 -2.00 19.02
C ASN A 345 -28.84 -2.05 18.01
N GLN A 346 -28.14 -3.17 17.91
CA GLN A 346 -27.09 -3.37 16.91
C GLN A 346 -27.71 -3.51 15.52
N GLN A 347 -28.75 -4.33 15.37
CA GLN A 347 -29.46 -4.49 14.10
C GLN A 347 -30.10 -3.19 13.63
N ILE A 348 -30.69 -2.41 14.54
CA ILE A 348 -31.24 -1.08 14.23
C ILE A 348 -30.11 -0.12 13.82
N ALA A 349 -28.95 -0.19 14.46
CA ALA A 349 -27.80 0.64 14.12
C ALA A 349 -27.30 0.35 12.70
N ASP A 350 -27.22 -0.93 12.36
CA ASP A 350 -26.79 -1.42 11.05
C ASP A 350 -27.81 -1.04 9.96
N GLU A 351 -29.10 -1.26 10.21
CA GLU A 351 -30.20 -0.96 9.27
C GLU A 351 -30.36 0.55 9.03
N LEU A 352 -30.15 1.35 10.06
CA LEU A 352 -30.32 2.79 10.00
C LEU A 352 -29.01 3.55 9.74
N VAL A 353 -27.88 2.84 9.56
CA VAL A 353 -26.52 3.38 9.32
C VAL A 353 -26.13 4.46 10.33
N ILE A 354 -26.30 4.15 11.62
CA ILE A 354 -25.91 5.01 12.75
C ILE A 354 -25.22 4.19 13.83
N THR A 355 -24.56 4.83 14.80
CA THR A 355 -23.89 4.07 15.86
C THR A 355 -24.89 3.44 16.85
N PRO A 356 -24.57 2.29 17.48
CA PRO A 356 -25.40 1.71 18.53
C PRO A 356 -25.65 2.65 19.73
N GLY A 357 -24.71 3.55 20.02
CA GLY A 357 -24.88 4.62 21.01
C GLY A 357 -25.95 5.65 20.62
N THR A 358 -26.01 5.99 19.34
CA THR A 358 -27.06 6.85 18.77
C THR A 358 -28.43 6.17 18.86
N VAL A 359 -28.53 4.87 18.54
CA VAL A 359 -29.77 4.08 18.71
C VAL A 359 -30.24 4.05 20.16
N LYS A 360 -29.34 3.77 21.12
CA LYS A 360 -29.67 3.80 22.56
C LYS A 360 -30.27 5.16 22.97
N SER A 361 -29.74 6.24 22.42
CA SER A 361 -30.25 7.60 22.67
C SER A 361 -31.65 7.82 22.09
N HIS A 362 -31.91 7.34 20.87
CA HIS A 362 -33.25 7.39 20.26
C HIS A 362 -34.26 6.52 21.04
N VAL A 363 -33.89 5.30 21.43
CA VAL A 363 -34.74 4.42 22.25
C VAL A 363 -35.13 5.11 23.56
N LYS A 364 -34.18 5.74 24.27
CA LYS A 364 -34.47 6.46 25.51
C LYS A 364 -35.47 7.61 25.30
N ARG A 365 -35.38 8.32 24.17
CA ARG A 365 -36.32 9.41 23.82
C ARG A 365 -37.70 8.86 23.46
N VAL A 366 -37.78 7.78 22.69
CA VAL A 366 -39.02 7.07 22.36
C VAL A 366 -39.74 6.61 23.61
N LEU A 367 -39.05 5.91 24.52
CA LEU A 367 -39.62 5.44 25.79
C LEU A 367 -40.18 6.59 26.62
N ARG A 368 -39.43 7.69 26.72
CA ARG A 368 -39.88 8.89 27.44
C ARG A 368 -41.11 9.54 26.81
N LYS A 369 -41.14 9.68 25.48
CA LYS A 369 -42.25 10.31 24.75
C LYS A 369 -43.53 9.47 24.74
N LEU A 370 -43.39 8.14 24.77
CA LEU A 370 -44.52 7.20 24.85
C LEU A 370 -44.91 6.84 26.29
N HIS A 371 -44.24 7.41 27.29
CA HIS A 371 -44.39 7.05 28.70
C HIS A 371 -44.25 5.53 28.96
N ALA A 372 -43.38 4.87 28.20
CA ALA A 372 -43.12 3.44 28.31
C ALA A 372 -41.94 3.18 29.25
N SER A 373 -42.10 2.21 30.14
CA SER A 373 -41.12 1.80 31.14
C SER A 373 -40.02 0.93 30.53
N ASN A 374 -40.33 0.21 29.45
CA ASN A 374 -39.40 -0.68 28.77
C ASN A 374 -39.71 -0.85 27.27
N ARG A 375 -38.79 -1.48 26.54
CA ARG A 375 -38.88 -1.71 25.08
C ARG A 375 -40.11 -2.50 24.68
N ALA A 376 -40.49 -3.53 25.44
CA ALA A 376 -41.64 -4.37 25.14
C ALA A 376 -42.95 -3.60 25.31
N GLU A 377 -43.03 -2.72 26.31
CA GLU A 377 -44.17 -1.83 26.51
C GLU A 377 -44.31 -0.82 25.36
N ALA A 378 -43.21 -0.24 24.87
CA ALA A 378 -43.24 0.63 23.70
C ALA A 378 -43.67 -0.09 22.41
N ALA A 379 -43.20 -1.32 22.19
CA ALA A 379 -43.64 -2.17 21.08
C ALA A 379 -45.14 -2.50 21.18
N SER A 380 -45.64 -2.78 22.39
CA SER A 380 -47.07 -3.01 22.64
C SER A 380 -47.92 -1.76 22.37
N ILE A 381 -47.45 -0.57 22.76
CA ILE A 381 -48.12 0.70 22.45
C ILE A 381 -48.23 0.90 20.94
N TYR A 382 -47.16 0.63 20.19
CA TYR A 382 -47.17 0.69 18.73
C TYR A 382 -48.20 -0.27 18.11
N ALA A 383 -48.25 -1.52 18.58
CA ALA A 383 -49.23 -2.50 18.12
C ALA A 383 -50.68 -2.12 18.48
N ARG A 384 -50.91 -1.49 19.65
CA ARG A 384 -52.25 -1.01 20.04
C ARG A 384 -52.71 0.20 19.23
N LEU A 385 -51.80 1.10 18.86
CA LEU A 385 -52.10 2.19 17.94
C LEU A 385 -52.55 1.62 16.58
N ALA A 386 -51.93 0.53 16.14
CA ALA A 386 -52.32 -0.19 14.92
C ALA A 386 -53.68 -0.92 15.00
N ALA A 387 -54.20 -1.19 16.21
CA ALA A 387 -55.35 -2.07 16.44
C ALA A 387 -56.64 -1.35 16.91
N ARG A 388 -56.62 -0.04 17.19
CA ARG A 388 -57.83 0.68 17.64
C ARG A 388 -58.70 1.13 16.45
N PRO A 389 -59.98 0.73 16.36
CA PRO A 389 -60.95 1.34 15.45
C PRO A 389 -61.38 2.72 15.99
N ASP A 390 -61.65 3.66 15.08
CA ASP A 390 -62.17 5.00 15.43
C ASP A 390 -63.47 4.89 16.25
N PRO A 391 -63.66 5.74 17.28
CA PRO A 391 -65.00 6.01 17.79
C PRO A 391 -65.77 6.79 16.73
N ALA A 392 -66.95 6.28 16.40
CA ALA A 392 -67.89 6.81 15.41
C ALA A 392 -68.28 8.28 15.61
#